data_AF-A0A919T271-F1
#
_entry.id   AF-A0A919T271-F1
#
_cell.length_a   1.000
_cell.length_b   1.000
_cell.length_c   1.000
_cell.angle_alpha   90.00
_cell.angle_beta   90.00
_cell.angle_gamma   90.00
#
_symmetry.space_group_name_H-M   'P 1'
#
loop_
_entity.id
_entity.type
_entity.pdbx_description
1 polymer ?
#
loop_
_entity_poly.entity_id
_entity_poly.type
_entity_poly.pdbx_seq_one_letter_code
_entity_poly.pdbx_strand_id
1 'polypeptide(L)'
;MDLTEARELAAGLMARHRLPGWRLVFDNAKTRAGSCHSGRKEISLSRTLMRLYSEDQVTETVLHEIAHALVGPRHGHDRVWQTTAKRIGCSGKRCMPADAPQVEGPWVGTCAAGHRTTAHRRPIRVKSCTNCSRVFTVAALYTWTYRGEPADMDPRYDAELSRIRAARSTPAQIPAQLRVGDRVRLTSTGKYADLTGTIVKRGRSRYHVNTRAGMLSVAFTAVLPAGDRP
;
A
#
# COMPACT_ATOMS: atom_id res chain seq x y z
N MET A 1 -1.66 -14.58 28.37
CA MET A 1 -1.01 -14.30 29.67
C MET A 1 -1.72 -13.10 30.32
N ASP A 2 -1.83 -13.02 31.65
CA ASP A 2 -2.38 -11.81 32.26
C ASP A 2 -1.36 -10.66 32.29
N LEU A 3 -1.81 -9.43 32.62
CA LEU A 3 -0.94 -8.25 32.56
C LEU A 3 0.05 -8.14 33.73
N THR A 4 -0.18 -8.85 34.82
CA THR A 4 0.75 -8.94 35.95
C THR A 4 1.90 -9.86 35.60
N GLU A 5 1.60 -11.06 35.11
CA GLU A 5 2.60 -12.01 34.61
C GLU A 5 3.46 -11.37 33.50
N ALA A 6 2.82 -10.73 32.51
CA ALA A 6 3.54 -10.08 31.41
C ALA A 6 4.45 -8.94 31.91
N ARG A 7 4.05 -8.22 32.96
CA ARG A 7 4.85 -7.15 33.56
C ARG A 7 6.07 -7.70 34.29
N GLU A 8 5.88 -8.76 35.07
CA GLU A 8 6.95 -9.40 35.83
C GLU A 8 7.99 -10.02 34.90
N LEU A 9 7.52 -10.75 33.87
CA LEU A 9 8.38 -11.29 32.83
C LEU A 9 9.18 -10.18 32.13
N ALA A 10 8.51 -9.12 31.71
CA ALA A 10 9.17 -8.02 31.01
C ALA A 10 10.20 -7.30 31.89
N ALA A 11 9.86 -7.03 33.16
CA ALA A 11 10.76 -6.42 34.12
C ALA A 11 12.00 -7.32 34.37
N GLY A 12 11.80 -8.63 34.52
CA GLY A 12 12.88 -9.60 34.69
C GLY A 12 13.84 -9.63 33.49
N LEU A 13 13.31 -9.61 32.27
CA LEU A 13 14.12 -9.54 31.05
C LEU A 13 14.88 -8.22 30.92
N MET A 14 14.24 -7.08 31.22
CA MET A 14 14.89 -5.77 31.22
C MET A 14 16.05 -5.71 32.23
N ALA A 15 15.86 -6.28 33.43
CA ALA A 15 16.90 -6.37 34.45
C ALA A 15 18.05 -7.28 33.98
N ARG A 16 17.74 -8.47 33.45
CA ARG A 16 18.72 -9.42 32.91
C ARG A 16 19.61 -8.81 31.84
N HIS A 17 19.02 -8.02 30.94
CA HIS A 17 19.73 -7.38 29.83
C HIS A 17 20.28 -5.99 30.17
N ARG A 18 20.35 -5.64 31.46
CA ARG A 18 21.01 -4.43 31.99
C ARG A 18 20.52 -3.16 31.29
N LEU A 19 19.21 -2.92 31.35
CA LEU A 19 18.59 -1.66 30.95
C LEU A 19 18.27 -0.76 32.17
N PRO A 20 19.28 -0.26 32.93
CA PRO A 20 19.02 0.58 34.08
C PRO A 20 18.38 1.91 33.66
N GLY A 21 17.41 2.36 34.45
CA GLY A 21 16.67 3.60 34.18
C GLY A 21 15.69 3.52 33.01
N TRP A 22 15.50 2.34 32.40
CA TRP A 22 14.42 2.13 31.45
C TRP A 22 13.11 1.80 32.17
N ARG A 23 12.01 2.33 31.66
CA ARG A 23 10.66 2.09 32.19
C ARG A 23 9.89 1.15 31.28
N LEU A 24 9.13 0.27 31.88
CA LEU A 24 8.10 -0.50 31.21
C LEU A 24 6.76 0.21 31.37
N VAL A 25 6.06 0.44 30.27
CA VAL A 25 4.68 0.93 30.28
C VAL A 25 3.78 0.06 29.43
N PHE A 26 2.48 0.24 29.63
CA PHE A 26 1.45 -0.44 28.89
C PHE A 26 0.54 0.56 28.18
N ASP A 27 0.33 0.38 26.88
CA ASP A 27 -0.55 1.21 26.05
C ASP A 27 -1.78 0.44 25.54
N ASN A 28 -2.65 1.12 24.79
CA ASN A 28 -3.87 0.54 24.21
C ASN A 28 -3.73 0.32 22.69
N ALA A 29 -2.51 0.12 22.18
CA ALA A 29 -2.30 -0.19 20.77
C ALA A 29 -2.97 -1.53 20.43
N LYS A 30 -3.55 -1.64 19.23
CA LYS A 30 -4.27 -2.86 18.80
C LYS A 30 -3.56 -3.62 17.69
N THR A 31 -2.62 -2.96 17.01
CA THR A 31 -1.89 -3.51 15.84
C THR A 31 -0.38 -3.61 16.05
N ARG A 32 0.14 -3.04 17.13
CA ARG A 32 1.57 -3.03 17.46
C ARG A 32 1.74 -3.62 18.86
N ALA A 33 2.50 -4.71 18.97
CA ALA A 33 2.69 -5.43 20.22
C ALA A 33 3.63 -4.71 21.20
N GLY A 34 4.75 -4.19 20.71
CA GLY A 34 5.78 -3.50 21.49
C GLY A 34 6.28 -2.23 20.79
N SER A 35 6.92 -1.32 21.52
CA SER A 35 7.66 -0.19 20.95
C SER A 35 8.72 0.32 21.92
N CYS A 36 9.92 0.52 21.39
CA CYS A 36 11.04 1.13 22.08
C CYS A 36 11.08 2.64 21.83
N HIS A 37 11.24 3.42 22.90
CA HIS A 37 11.35 4.87 22.86
C HIS A 37 12.63 5.33 23.55
N SER A 38 13.74 5.30 22.82
CA SER A 38 15.08 5.57 23.37
C SER A 38 15.20 6.95 24.04
N GLY A 39 14.57 7.99 23.49
CA GLY A 39 14.64 9.36 24.04
C GLY A 39 14.05 9.49 25.45
N ARG A 40 13.07 8.65 25.81
CA ARG A 40 12.45 8.60 27.14
C ARG A 40 12.85 7.36 27.95
N LYS A 41 13.77 6.54 27.42
CA LYS A 41 14.15 5.22 27.96
C LYS A 41 12.91 4.41 28.36
N GLU A 42 12.01 4.19 27.42
CA GLU A 42 10.74 3.50 27.68
C GLU A 42 10.49 2.38 26.68
N ILE A 43 10.04 1.23 27.19
CA ILE A 43 9.46 0.14 26.39
C ILE A 43 7.95 0.14 26.67
N SER A 44 7.15 0.26 25.61
CA SER A 44 5.69 0.24 25.69
C SER A 44 5.14 -1.07 25.10
N LEU A 45 4.34 -1.79 25.88
CA LEU A 45 3.65 -3.01 25.45
C LEU A 45 2.15 -2.79 25.31
N SER A 46 1.53 -3.39 24.29
CA SER A 46 0.08 -3.32 24.12
C SER A 46 -0.65 -4.18 25.16
N ARG A 47 -1.46 -3.57 26.02
CA ARG A 47 -2.33 -4.31 26.95
C ARG A 47 -3.24 -5.28 26.22
N THR A 48 -3.75 -4.88 25.07
CA THR A 48 -4.71 -5.67 24.31
C THR A 48 -4.06 -6.91 23.72
N LEU A 49 -2.86 -6.78 23.14
CA LEU A 49 -2.15 -7.91 22.52
C LEU A 49 -1.48 -8.81 23.56
N MET A 50 -0.91 -8.28 24.64
CA MET A 50 -0.27 -9.12 25.67
C MET A 50 -1.26 -10.09 26.33
N ARG A 51 -2.56 -9.72 26.42
CA ARG A 51 -3.61 -10.62 26.89
C ARG A 51 -3.90 -11.79 25.93
N LEU A 52 -3.70 -11.58 24.63
CA LEU A 52 -3.93 -12.59 23.60
C LEU A 52 -2.73 -13.50 23.39
N TYR A 53 -1.53 -13.03 23.74
CA TYR A 53 -0.29 -13.73 23.49
C TYR A 53 0.00 -14.81 24.53
N SER A 54 0.62 -15.89 24.05
CA SER A 54 1.30 -16.87 24.91
C SER A 54 2.54 -16.24 25.56
N GLU A 55 3.07 -16.90 26.58
CA GLU A 55 4.32 -16.47 27.24
C GLU A 55 5.48 -16.29 26.23
N ASP A 56 5.66 -17.23 25.32
CA ASP A 56 6.70 -17.17 24.28
C ASP A 56 6.53 -15.95 23.37
N GLN A 57 5.29 -15.63 23.00
CA GLN A 57 4.98 -14.47 22.15
C GLN A 57 5.19 -13.14 22.89
N VAL A 58 4.88 -13.10 24.19
CA VAL A 58 5.20 -11.96 25.06
C VAL A 58 6.71 -11.80 25.19
N THR A 59 7.43 -12.89 25.47
CA THR A 59 8.90 -12.92 25.56
C THR A 59 9.56 -12.42 24.28
N GLU A 60 9.12 -12.92 23.11
CA GLU A 60 9.61 -12.49 21.81
C GLU A 60 9.38 -10.99 21.60
N THR A 61 8.20 -10.48 21.98
CA THR A 61 7.89 -9.03 21.90
C THR A 61 8.81 -8.21 22.80
N VAL A 62 9.01 -8.64 24.06
CA VAL A 62 9.85 -7.91 25.01
C VAL A 62 11.30 -7.90 24.56
N LEU A 63 11.85 -9.06 24.19
CA LEU A 63 13.23 -9.16 23.72
C LEU A 63 13.44 -8.37 22.43
N HIS A 64 12.45 -8.29 21.55
CA HIS A 64 12.50 -7.42 20.36
C HIS A 64 12.72 -5.95 20.75
N GLU A 65 11.95 -5.43 21.71
CA GLU A 65 12.08 -4.04 22.15
C GLU A 65 13.35 -3.79 22.98
N ILE A 66 13.79 -4.77 23.78
CA ILE A 66 15.08 -4.73 24.46
C ILE A 66 16.23 -4.67 23.45
N ALA A 67 16.16 -5.44 22.36
CA ALA A 67 17.17 -5.39 21.30
C ALA A 67 17.29 -3.98 20.72
N HIS A 68 16.17 -3.31 20.43
CA HIS A 68 16.15 -1.89 20.00
C HIS A 68 16.76 -0.97 21.05
N ALA A 69 16.44 -1.17 22.33
CA ALA A 69 16.98 -0.38 23.43
C ALA A 69 18.51 -0.49 23.51
N LEU A 70 19.05 -1.69 23.26
CA LEU A 70 20.50 -1.97 23.33
C LEU A 70 21.28 -1.42 22.13
N VAL A 71 20.73 -1.51 20.91
CA VAL A 71 21.45 -1.02 19.72
C VAL A 71 21.27 0.47 19.50
N GLY A 72 20.18 1.06 19.99
CA GLY A 72 19.89 2.48 19.88
C GLY A 72 19.15 2.87 18.59
N PRO A 73 18.63 4.11 18.52
CA PRO A 73 17.59 4.52 17.55
C PRO A 73 18.07 4.66 16.11
N ARG A 74 19.38 4.60 15.85
CA ARG A 74 19.93 4.64 14.49
C ARG A 74 19.81 3.29 13.77
N HIS A 75 19.56 2.22 14.52
CA HIS A 75 19.40 0.88 14.00
C HIS A 75 17.91 0.53 13.98
N GLY A 76 17.38 0.34 12.76
CA GLY A 76 16.10 -0.35 12.58
C GLY A 76 16.29 -1.86 12.76
N HIS A 77 15.55 -2.68 12.02
CA HIS A 77 15.75 -4.14 11.99
C HIS A 77 16.94 -4.57 11.11
N ASP A 78 18.06 -3.85 11.20
CA ASP A 78 19.27 -4.12 10.42
C ASP A 78 20.07 -5.31 10.96
N ARG A 79 21.28 -5.52 10.41
CA ARG A 79 22.17 -6.61 10.83
C ARG A 79 22.66 -6.49 12.27
N VAL A 80 22.86 -5.27 12.77
CA VAL A 80 23.31 -4.99 14.14
C VAL A 80 22.19 -5.33 15.12
N TRP A 81 20.98 -4.87 14.82
CA TRP A 81 19.78 -5.24 15.58
C TRP A 81 19.54 -6.74 15.56
N GLN A 82 19.54 -7.37 14.38
CA GLN A 82 19.24 -8.80 14.26
C GLN A 82 20.26 -9.66 15.01
N THR A 83 21.55 -9.31 14.93
CA THR A 83 22.61 -9.99 15.69
C THR A 83 22.38 -9.86 17.19
N THR A 84 22.05 -8.65 17.66
CA THR A 84 21.77 -8.40 19.07
C THR A 84 20.52 -9.13 19.55
N ALA A 85 19.44 -9.09 18.78
CA ALA A 85 18.18 -9.77 19.06
C ALA A 85 18.40 -11.28 19.24
N LYS A 86 19.10 -11.93 18.30
CA LYS A 86 19.42 -13.36 18.39
C LYS A 86 20.30 -13.68 19.60
N ARG A 87 21.30 -12.83 19.89
CA ARG A 87 22.18 -13.02 21.05
C ARG A 87 21.44 -12.99 22.39
N ILE A 88 20.36 -12.22 22.49
CA ILE A 88 19.55 -12.13 23.72
C ILE A 88 18.36 -13.10 23.74
N GLY A 89 18.25 -14.00 22.75
CA GLY A 89 17.20 -15.03 22.70
C GLY A 89 15.95 -14.66 21.90
N CYS A 90 15.89 -13.50 21.24
CA CYS A 90 14.83 -13.19 20.28
C CYS A 90 15.08 -13.90 18.95
N SER A 91 14.03 -14.26 18.22
CA SER A 91 14.15 -14.91 16.90
C SER A 91 14.88 -14.04 15.85
N GLY A 92 14.92 -12.72 16.06
CA GLY A 92 15.43 -11.75 15.10
C GLY A 92 14.50 -11.54 13.89
N LYS A 93 13.24 -11.97 13.99
CA LYS A 93 12.18 -11.65 13.03
C LYS A 93 11.62 -10.26 13.33
N ARG A 94 11.35 -9.50 12.25
CA ARG A 94 10.79 -8.14 12.36
C ARG A 94 9.33 -8.13 12.82
N CYS A 95 8.57 -9.13 12.41
CA CYS A 95 7.14 -9.22 12.68
C CYS A 95 6.82 -10.53 13.38
N MET A 96 5.78 -10.49 14.21
CA MET A 96 5.13 -11.71 14.68
C MET A 96 4.65 -12.56 13.48
N PRO A 97 4.54 -13.89 13.65
CA PRO A 97 3.93 -14.75 12.66
C PRO A 97 2.55 -14.24 12.22
N ALA A 98 2.19 -14.48 10.96
CA ALA A 98 0.93 -13.96 10.39
C ALA A 98 -0.32 -14.55 11.07
N ASP A 99 -0.19 -15.74 11.64
CA ASP A 99 -1.19 -16.48 12.40
C ASP A 99 -1.19 -16.16 13.90
N ALA A 100 -0.28 -15.28 14.38
CA ALA A 100 -0.33 -14.81 15.75
C ALA A 100 -1.68 -14.09 16.03
N PRO A 101 -2.25 -14.23 17.23
CA PRO A 101 -3.52 -13.59 17.57
C PRO A 101 -3.52 -12.09 17.28
N GLN A 102 -4.58 -11.60 16.64
CA GLN A 102 -4.75 -10.18 16.32
C GLN A 102 -6.04 -9.64 16.92
N VAL A 103 -6.07 -8.33 17.16
CA VAL A 103 -7.30 -7.65 17.58
C VAL A 103 -8.10 -7.32 16.33
N GLU A 104 -9.28 -7.92 16.18
CA GLU A 104 -10.14 -7.62 15.04
C GLU A 104 -10.64 -6.17 15.08
N GLY A 105 -10.60 -5.51 13.92
CA GLY A 105 -11.20 -4.19 13.73
C GLY A 105 -12.70 -4.28 13.46
N PRO A 106 -13.52 -3.30 13.91
CA PRO A 106 -14.94 -3.30 13.60
C PRO A 106 -15.24 -3.03 12.11
N TRP A 107 -14.28 -2.50 11.34
CA TRP A 107 -14.42 -2.38 9.90
C TRP A 107 -13.90 -3.66 9.25
N VAL A 108 -14.75 -4.34 8.49
CA VAL A 108 -14.42 -5.60 7.82
C VAL A 108 -14.47 -5.39 6.31
N GLY A 109 -13.35 -5.66 5.65
CA GLY A 109 -13.23 -5.62 4.20
C GLY A 109 -13.26 -7.03 3.62
N THR A 110 -14.15 -7.28 2.65
CA THR A 110 -14.25 -8.57 1.95
C THR A 110 -14.11 -8.33 0.44
N CYS A 111 -13.20 -9.07 -0.20
CA CYS A 111 -13.06 -9.02 -1.66
C CYS A 111 -14.01 -10.00 -2.36
N ALA A 112 -14.17 -9.88 -3.68
CA ALA A 112 -15.03 -10.77 -4.47
C ALA A 112 -14.68 -12.27 -4.35
N ALA A 113 -13.43 -12.61 -4.06
CA ALA A 113 -12.99 -13.99 -3.84
C ALA A 113 -13.20 -14.49 -2.38
N GLY A 114 -13.82 -13.69 -1.51
CA GLY A 114 -14.12 -14.06 -0.13
C GLY A 114 -12.99 -13.82 0.89
N HIS A 115 -11.79 -13.40 0.47
CA HIS A 115 -10.73 -13.03 1.42
C HIS A 115 -11.14 -11.82 2.28
N ARG A 116 -10.83 -11.91 3.58
CA ARG A 116 -11.19 -10.92 4.59
C ARG A 116 -9.97 -10.13 5.08
N THR A 117 -10.18 -8.87 5.44
CA THR A 117 -9.25 -8.02 6.17
C THR A 117 -10.04 -7.15 7.15
N THR A 118 -9.40 -6.61 8.19
CA THR A 118 -10.07 -5.71 9.13
C THR A 118 -9.30 -4.41 9.38
N ALA A 119 -10.01 -3.40 9.86
CA ALA A 119 -9.45 -2.10 10.20
C ALA A 119 -10.11 -1.52 11.46
N HIS A 120 -9.31 -0.86 12.29
CA HIS A 120 -9.81 -0.21 13.51
C HIS A 120 -10.49 1.15 13.27
N ARG A 121 -10.28 1.74 12.10
CA ARG A 121 -10.84 3.03 11.69
C ARG A 121 -11.49 2.90 10.33
N ARG A 122 -12.47 3.77 10.06
CA ARG A 122 -13.12 3.90 8.76
C ARG A 122 -12.06 4.06 7.67
N PRO A 123 -12.02 3.19 6.65
CA PRO A 123 -11.10 3.35 5.54
C PRO A 123 -11.34 4.67 4.81
N ILE A 124 -10.26 5.43 4.61
CA ILE A 124 -10.27 6.68 3.85
C ILE A 124 -9.66 6.54 2.45
N ARG A 125 -9.07 5.36 2.16
CA ARG A 125 -8.47 5.02 0.88
C ARG A 125 -8.96 3.67 0.40
N VAL A 126 -9.12 3.54 -0.91
CA VAL A 126 -9.51 2.29 -1.57
C VAL A 126 -8.37 1.29 -1.48
N LYS A 127 -8.68 0.06 -1.08
CA LYS A 127 -7.71 -1.03 -0.94
C LYS A 127 -8.11 -2.22 -1.80
N SER A 128 -7.13 -2.92 -2.35
CA SER A 128 -7.30 -4.20 -3.02
C SER A 128 -6.68 -5.34 -2.23
N CYS A 129 -7.20 -6.54 -2.41
CA CYS A 129 -6.77 -7.75 -1.72
C CYS A 129 -5.41 -8.23 -2.20
N THR A 130 -4.46 -8.30 -1.27
CA THR A 130 -3.09 -8.77 -1.50
C THR A 130 -2.99 -10.28 -1.73
N ASN A 131 -3.98 -11.04 -1.26
CA ASN A 131 -4.06 -12.49 -1.52
C ASN A 131 -4.50 -12.77 -2.96
N CYS A 132 -5.39 -11.92 -3.53
CA CYS A 132 -5.78 -12.04 -4.92
C CYS A 132 -4.69 -11.55 -5.88
N SER A 133 -3.98 -10.48 -5.51
CA SER A 133 -2.90 -9.91 -6.32
C SER A 133 -1.94 -9.10 -5.47
N ARG A 134 -0.63 -9.29 -5.69
CA ARG A 134 0.41 -8.48 -5.03
C ARG A 134 0.44 -7.02 -5.52
N VAL A 135 -0.14 -6.76 -6.70
CA VAL A 135 -0.30 -5.41 -7.24
C VAL A 135 -1.74 -4.94 -7.09
N PHE A 136 -1.93 -3.63 -6.95
CA PHE A 136 -3.26 -3.05 -6.87
C PHE A 136 -4.08 -3.40 -8.11
N THR A 137 -5.27 -3.98 -7.91
CA THR A 137 -6.18 -4.31 -9.00
C THR A 137 -7.63 -4.07 -8.62
N VAL A 138 -8.38 -3.51 -9.57
CA VAL A 138 -9.79 -3.18 -9.41
C VAL A 138 -10.65 -4.44 -9.25
N ALA A 139 -10.23 -5.58 -9.81
CA ALA A 139 -10.94 -6.85 -9.67
C ALA A 139 -10.89 -7.40 -8.23
N ALA A 140 -9.95 -6.92 -7.41
CA ALA A 140 -9.75 -7.40 -6.04
C ALA A 140 -10.06 -6.35 -4.98
N LEU A 141 -10.86 -5.32 -5.30
CA LEU A 141 -11.23 -4.31 -4.29
C LEU A 141 -11.97 -4.95 -3.10
N TYR A 142 -11.68 -4.42 -1.91
CA TYR A 142 -12.45 -4.74 -0.72
C TYR A 142 -13.73 -3.92 -0.67
N THR A 143 -14.85 -4.58 -0.36
CA THR A 143 -16.09 -3.95 0.08
C THR A 143 -16.14 -3.98 1.60
N TRP A 144 -16.53 -2.87 2.22
CA TRP A 144 -16.43 -2.69 3.66
C TRP A 144 -17.79 -2.71 4.36
N THR A 145 -17.82 -3.30 5.55
CA THR A 145 -18.91 -3.21 6.52
C THR A 145 -18.36 -2.65 7.84
N TYR A 146 -19.22 -2.05 8.66
CA TYR A 146 -18.91 -1.64 10.02
C TYR A 146 -19.77 -2.43 11.01
N ARG A 147 -19.12 -3.22 11.86
CA ARG A 147 -19.78 -4.11 12.84
C ARG A 147 -20.80 -5.06 12.20
N GLY A 148 -20.50 -5.54 11.00
CA GLY A 148 -21.36 -6.46 10.25
C GLY A 148 -22.34 -5.78 9.30
N GLU A 149 -22.62 -4.49 9.50
CA GLU A 149 -23.60 -3.75 8.72
C GLU A 149 -22.95 -2.96 7.57
N PRO A 150 -23.64 -2.79 6.43
CA PRO A 150 -23.25 -1.78 5.45
C PRO A 150 -23.11 -0.41 6.13
N ALA A 151 -22.05 0.30 5.81
CA ALA A 151 -21.82 1.63 6.36
C ALA A 151 -21.37 2.57 5.25
N ASP A 152 -21.79 3.82 5.35
CA ASP A 152 -21.31 4.85 4.45
C ASP A 152 -19.79 4.91 4.51
N MET A 153 -19.17 5.24 3.38
CA MET A 153 -17.72 5.41 3.29
C MET A 153 -17.32 6.89 3.40
N ASP A 154 -16.06 7.13 3.74
CA ASP A 154 -15.54 8.49 3.86
C ASP A 154 -15.58 9.17 2.48
N PRO A 155 -15.95 10.47 2.36
CA PRO A 155 -16.00 11.14 1.06
C PRO A 155 -14.70 11.02 0.24
N ARG A 156 -13.53 10.95 0.91
CA ARG A 156 -12.24 10.75 0.25
C ARG A 156 -12.11 9.36 -0.36
N TYR A 157 -12.66 8.35 0.31
CA TYR A 157 -12.73 6.98 -0.19
C TYR A 157 -13.63 6.93 -1.43
N ASP A 158 -14.81 7.53 -1.36
CA ASP A 158 -15.76 7.52 -2.48
C ASP A 158 -15.22 8.27 -3.70
N ALA A 159 -14.57 9.42 -3.48
CA ALA A 159 -13.91 10.17 -4.55
C ALA A 159 -12.76 9.38 -5.20
N GLU A 160 -11.98 8.62 -4.42
CA GLU A 160 -10.95 7.73 -4.96
C GLU A 160 -11.55 6.55 -5.72
N LEU A 161 -12.58 5.90 -5.18
CA LEU A 161 -13.26 4.77 -5.82
C LEU A 161 -13.89 5.18 -7.15
N SER A 162 -14.49 6.37 -7.19
CA SER A 162 -15.10 6.94 -8.38
C SER A 162 -14.05 7.19 -9.46
N ARG A 163 -12.88 7.75 -9.11
CA ARG A 163 -11.76 7.93 -10.04
C ARG A 163 -11.23 6.60 -10.58
N ILE A 164 -11.07 5.59 -9.71
CA ILE A 164 -10.61 4.25 -10.12
C ILE A 164 -11.59 3.60 -11.11
N ARG A 165 -12.90 3.70 -10.84
CA ARG A 165 -13.94 3.18 -11.72
C ARG A 165 -13.99 3.94 -13.05
N ALA A 166 -13.93 5.27 -13.02
CA ALA A 166 -13.91 6.11 -14.21
C ALA A 166 -12.68 5.83 -15.11
N ALA A 167 -11.50 5.63 -14.51
CA ALA A 167 -10.30 5.26 -15.25
C ALA A 167 -10.43 3.89 -15.96
N ARG A 168 -11.23 2.97 -15.42
CA ARG A 168 -11.55 1.68 -16.07
C ARG A 168 -12.66 1.81 -17.13
N SER A 169 -13.61 2.72 -16.91
CA SER A 169 -14.73 2.99 -17.82
C SER A 169 -14.37 3.94 -18.95
N THR A 170 -13.20 4.58 -18.88
CA THR A 170 -12.60 5.23 -20.05
C THR A 170 -12.03 4.09 -20.89
N PRO A 171 -12.67 3.68 -22.00
CA PRO A 171 -11.90 2.89 -22.95
C PRO A 171 -10.70 3.76 -23.27
N ALA A 172 -9.50 3.20 -23.23
CA ALA A 172 -8.49 3.70 -24.13
C ALA A 172 -9.17 3.66 -25.50
N GLN A 173 -9.65 4.81 -25.98
CA GLN A 173 -9.85 5.00 -27.40
C GLN A 173 -8.45 4.76 -27.95
N ILE A 174 -8.15 3.52 -28.30
CA ILE A 174 -7.19 3.24 -29.34
C ILE A 174 -7.80 4.00 -30.51
N PRO A 175 -7.26 5.16 -30.93
CA PRO A 175 -7.75 5.77 -32.15
C PRO A 175 -7.60 4.66 -33.18
N ALA A 176 -8.70 4.30 -33.86
CA ALA A 176 -8.67 3.28 -34.90
C ALA A 176 -7.39 3.52 -35.72
N GLN A 177 -6.48 2.54 -35.74
CA GLN A 177 -5.16 2.76 -36.35
C GLN A 177 -5.36 3.16 -37.80
N LEU A 178 -5.15 4.44 -38.08
CA LEU A 178 -5.33 5.02 -39.41
C LEU A 178 -4.37 4.32 -40.37
N ARG A 179 -4.90 3.92 -41.52
CA ARG A 179 -4.19 3.15 -42.54
C ARG A 179 -3.57 4.10 -43.57
N VAL A 180 -2.62 3.56 -44.33
CA VAL A 180 -2.16 4.22 -45.55
C VAL A 180 -3.37 4.39 -46.47
N GLY A 181 -3.63 5.61 -46.93
CA GLY A 181 -4.81 6.00 -47.70
C GLY A 181 -5.82 6.84 -46.92
N ASP A 182 -5.79 6.83 -45.59
CA ASP A 182 -6.76 7.59 -44.79
C ASP A 182 -6.50 9.10 -44.85
N ARG A 183 -7.56 9.89 -45.04
CA ARG A 183 -7.51 11.36 -44.88
C ARG A 183 -7.51 11.73 -43.41
N VAL A 184 -6.61 12.61 -43.06
CA VAL A 184 -6.37 13.01 -41.68
C VAL A 184 -6.15 14.51 -41.54
N ARG A 185 -6.52 15.05 -40.38
CA ARG A 185 -6.24 16.41 -39.94
C ARG A 185 -5.16 16.39 -38.86
N LEU A 186 -4.15 17.22 -39.01
CA LEU A 186 -3.05 17.35 -38.06
C LEU A 186 -3.49 18.20 -36.86
N THR A 187 -3.24 17.72 -35.65
CA THR A 187 -3.59 18.42 -34.39
C THR A 187 -2.38 19.03 -33.68
N SER A 188 -1.20 19.03 -34.33
CA SER A 188 0.00 19.62 -33.74
C SER A 188 -0.16 21.12 -33.51
N THR A 189 0.22 21.60 -32.33
CA THR A 189 0.34 23.03 -32.02
C THR A 189 1.55 23.61 -32.76
N GLY A 190 1.34 24.20 -33.94
CA GLY A 190 2.41 24.76 -34.76
C GLY A 190 1.95 25.20 -36.16
N LYS A 191 2.90 25.51 -37.05
CA LYS A 191 2.65 26.01 -38.43
C LYS A 191 1.74 25.11 -39.29
N TYR A 192 1.57 23.84 -38.90
CA TYR A 192 0.80 22.84 -39.62
C TYR A 192 -0.46 22.38 -38.87
N ALA A 193 -0.89 23.12 -37.84
CA ALA A 193 -2.16 22.90 -37.16
C ALA A 193 -3.32 22.95 -38.16
N ASP A 194 -4.28 22.04 -38.00
CA ASP A 194 -5.48 21.89 -38.84
C ASP A 194 -5.23 21.58 -40.32
N LEU A 195 -3.98 21.36 -40.71
CA LEU A 195 -3.64 20.95 -42.06
C LEU A 195 -4.19 19.55 -42.32
N THR A 196 -4.85 19.37 -43.46
CA THR A 196 -5.34 18.07 -43.90
C THR A 196 -4.37 17.43 -44.90
N GLY A 197 -4.34 16.10 -44.89
CA GLY A 197 -3.56 15.32 -45.85
C GLY A 197 -3.89 13.84 -45.77
N THR A 198 -3.18 13.05 -46.56
CA THR A 198 -3.41 11.60 -46.66
C THR A 198 -2.21 10.85 -46.13
N ILE A 199 -2.42 9.82 -45.31
CA ILE A 199 -1.33 8.96 -44.83
C ILE A 199 -0.78 8.18 -46.03
N VAL A 200 0.49 8.40 -46.36
CA VAL A 200 1.17 7.65 -47.44
C VAL A 200 2.07 6.54 -46.91
N LYS A 201 2.53 6.66 -45.67
CA LYS A 201 3.40 5.65 -45.05
C LYS A 201 3.24 5.65 -43.54
N ARG A 202 3.16 4.46 -42.96
CA ARG A 202 3.24 4.25 -41.51
C ARG A 202 4.63 3.78 -41.13
N GLY A 203 5.30 4.54 -40.26
CA GLY A 203 6.53 4.11 -39.60
C GLY A 203 6.24 3.38 -38.28
N ARG A 204 7.28 3.05 -37.53
CA ARG A 204 7.14 2.38 -36.21
C ARG A 204 6.47 3.26 -35.15
N SER A 205 6.61 4.58 -35.22
CA SER A 205 6.09 5.52 -34.21
C SER A 205 5.40 6.78 -34.78
N ARG A 206 5.33 6.92 -36.12
CA ARG A 206 4.83 8.13 -36.81
C ARG A 206 4.13 7.81 -38.12
N TYR A 207 3.20 8.67 -38.53
CA TYR A 207 2.65 8.71 -39.89
C TYR A 207 3.46 9.65 -40.77
N HIS A 208 3.60 9.31 -42.04
CA HIS A 208 3.99 10.24 -43.08
C HIS A 208 2.72 10.62 -43.82
N VAL A 209 2.37 11.89 -43.74
CA VAL A 209 1.16 12.46 -44.29
C VAL A 209 1.56 13.37 -45.44
N ASN A 210 1.06 13.08 -46.62
CA ASN A 210 1.20 13.98 -47.76
C ASN A 210 0.16 15.10 -47.62
N THR A 211 0.64 16.34 -47.50
CA THR A 211 -0.19 17.53 -47.31
C THR A 211 0.10 18.55 -48.42
N ARG A 212 -0.71 19.60 -48.52
CA ARG A 212 -0.41 20.74 -49.43
C ARG A 212 0.91 21.47 -49.13
N ALA A 213 1.45 21.33 -47.93
CA ALA A 213 2.75 21.89 -47.55
C ALA A 213 3.92 20.95 -47.83
N GLY A 214 3.65 19.80 -48.45
CA GLY A 214 4.61 18.71 -48.68
C GLY A 214 4.44 17.54 -47.71
N MET A 215 5.42 16.64 -47.74
CA MET A 215 5.45 15.43 -46.92
C MET A 215 5.79 15.76 -45.47
N LEU A 216 4.87 15.51 -44.54
CA LEU A 216 5.08 15.75 -43.12
C LEU A 216 5.14 14.42 -42.35
N SER A 217 6.01 14.36 -41.35
CA SER A 217 6.13 13.18 -40.48
C SER A 217 5.66 13.53 -39.08
N VAL A 218 4.55 12.93 -38.66
CA VAL A 218 3.74 13.36 -37.52
C VAL A 218 3.53 12.20 -36.54
N ALA A 219 3.54 12.50 -35.24
CA ALA A 219 3.28 11.50 -34.20
C ALA A 219 1.86 10.94 -34.33
N PHE A 220 1.65 9.67 -33.99
CA PHE A 220 0.32 9.04 -34.06
C PHE A 220 -0.75 9.76 -33.23
N THR A 221 -0.34 10.41 -32.14
CA THR A 221 -1.21 11.19 -31.25
C THR A 221 -1.58 12.56 -31.80
N ALA A 222 -0.91 13.02 -32.87
CA ALA A 222 -1.07 14.36 -33.45
C ALA A 222 -1.92 14.35 -34.74
N VAL A 223 -2.76 13.33 -34.91
CA VAL A 223 -3.51 13.07 -36.15
C VAL A 223 -4.93 12.61 -35.81
N LEU A 224 -5.94 13.22 -36.42
CA LEU A 224 -7.34 12.83 -36.33
C LEU A 224 -7.90 12.46 -37.71
N PRO A 225 -8.87 11.53 -37.82
CA PRO A 225 -9.58 11.32 -39.07
C PRO A 225 -10.22 12.63 -39.56
N ALA A 226 -9.97 12.99 -40.81
CA ALA A 226 -10.71 14.07 -41.45
C ALA A 226 -11.99 13.44 -42.02
N GLY A 227 -13.08 13.49 -41.24
CA GLY A 227 -14.39 13.07 -41.75
C GLY A 227 -14.74 13.87 -43.00
N ASP A 228 -15.30 13.19 -44.01
CA ASP A 228 -15.90 13.88 -45.14
C ASP A 228 -17.06 14.71 -44.60
N ARG A 229 -16.96 16.04 -44.68
CA ARG A 229 -18.16 16.86 -44.74
C ARG A 229 -18.77 16.65 -46.13
N PRO A 230 -20.10 16.53 -46.23
CA PRO A 230 -20.81 16.11 -47.43
C PRO A 230 -20.48 16.97 -48.65
#